data_AF-A0A3G4VN14-F1
#
_entry.id   AF-A0A3G4VN14-F1
#
_cell.length_a   1.000
_cell.length_b   1.000
_cell.length_c   1.000
_cell.angle_alpha   90.00
_cell.angle_beta   90.00
_cell.angle_gamma   90.00
#
_symmetry.space_group_name_H-M   'P 1'
#
loop_
_entity.id
_entity.type
_entity.pdbx_description
1 polymer ?
#
loop_
_entity_poly.entity_id
_entity_poly.type
_entity_poly.pdbx_seq_one_letter_code
_entity_poly.pdbx_strand_id
1 'polypeptide(L)'
;MTHAVLTTIQMTPALGSVAQNQAEALTAIATYSDTSSSNVTHSVAWISRDNNIVTVTSEGVLTAVREGTTAITAIKDGIISNEADVHVC
;
A
#
# COMPACT_ATOMS: atom_id res chain seq x y z
N MET A 1 20.53 19.02 -13.59
CA MET A 1 20.26 17.87 -12.70
C MET A 1 19.04 17.17 -13.26
N THR A 2 19.18 15.92 -13.71
CA THR A 2 18.05 15.13 -14.19
C THR A 2 17.23 14.70 -12.98
N HIS A 3 15.97 15.12 -12.89
CA HIS A 3 15.07 14.59 -11.87
C HIS A 3 14.86 13.10 -12.14
N ALA A 4 15.09 12.25 -11.14
CA ALA A 4 14.81 10.83 -11.25
C ALA A 4 13.29 10.64 -11.33
N VAL A 5 12.82 9.90 -12.34
CA VAL A 5 11.39 9.68 -12.57
C VAL A 5 10.99 8.39 -11.86
N LEU A 6 9.86 8.41 -11.15
CA LEU A 6 9.31 7.23 -10.50
C LEU A 6 8.97 6.17 -11.56
N THR A 7 9.53 4.97 -11.43
CA THR A 7 9.30 3.87 -12.38
C THR A 7 8.36 2.83 -11.80
N THR A 8 8.58 2.40 -10.56
CA THR A 8 7.76 1.38 -9.91
C THR A 8 7.56 1.68 -8.44
N ILE A 9 6.48 1.11 -7.87
CA ILE A 9 6.22 1.12 -6.43
C ILE A 9 6.00 -0.32 -6.00
N GLN A 10 6.71 -0.74 -4.95
CA GLN A 10 6.54 -2.04 -4.34
C GLN A 10 6.00 -1.89 -2.92
N MET A 11 4.87 -2.54 -2.64
CA MET A 11 4.22 -2.62 -1.35
C MET A 11 4.64 -3.89 -0.62
N THR A 12 5.00 -3.76 0.67
CA THR A 12 5.32 -4.87 1.57
C THR A 12 4.73 -4.65 2.98
N PRO A 13 4.43 -5.71 3.74
CA PRO A 13 4.41 -7.12 3.32
C PRO A 13 3.26 -7.41 2.33
N ALA A 14 3.31 -8.59 1.71
CA ALA A 14 2.12 -9.13 1.07
C ALA A 14 1.15 -9.49 2.18
N LEU A 15 -0.07 -8.96 2.08
CA LEU A 15 -1.12 -9.23 3.05
C LEU A 15 -1.72 -10.61 2.79
N GLY A 16 -2.22 -11.22 3.86
CA GLY A 16 -2.87 -12.52 3.84
C GLY A 16 -4.13 -12.46 4.68
N SER A 17 -4.10 -13.09 5.86
CA SER A 17 -5.22 -13.04 6.80
C SER A 17 -4.94 -12.06 7.94
N VAL A 18 -5.85 -11.11 8.16
CA VAL A 18 -5.77 -10.12 9.23
C VAL A 18 -7.02 -10.26 10.09
N ALA A 19 -6.87 -10.35 11.42
CA ALA A 19 -8.03 -10.44 12.30
C ALA A 19 -8.79 -9.10 12.36
N GLN A 20 -10.11 -9.16 12.54
CA GLN A 20 -10.91 -7.95 12.70
C GLN A 20 -10.38 -7.03 13.83
N ASN A 21 -10.38 -5.72 13.61
CA ASN A 21 -9.83 -4.69 14.49
C ASN A 21 -8.31 -4.78 14.74
N GLN A 22 -7.57 -5.55 13.93
CA GLN A 22 -6.12 -5.49 13.93
C GLN A 22 -5.61 -4.48 12.91
N ALA A 23 -4.42 -3.97 13.22
CA ALA A 23 -3.68 -3.07 12.35
C ALA A 23 -2.38 -3.71 11.88
N GLU A 24 -2.06 -3.49 10.61
CA GLU A 24 -0.85 -3.98 9.94
C GLU A 24 -0.10 -2.79 9.34
N ALA A 25 1.23 -2.77 9.50
CA ALA A 25 2.04 -1.71 8.93
C ALA A 25 2.45 -2.06 7.49
N LEU A 26 2.13 -1.17 6.56
CA LEU A 26 2.51 -1.27 5.15
C LEU A 26 3.66 -0.33 4.86
N THR A 27 4.54 -0.78 3.97
CA THR A 27 5.64 -0.02 3.45
C THR A 27 5.55 0.04 1.94
N ALA A 28 5.72 1.24 1.37
CA ALA A 28 5.81 1.44 -0.07
C ALA A 28 7.22 1.93 -0.43
N ILE A 29 7.94 1.14 -1.23
CA ILE A 29 9.26 1.48 -1.76
C ILE A 29 9.12 1.84 -3.24
N ALA A 30 9.46 3.07 -3.57
CA ALA A 30 9.57 3.55 -4.93
C ALA A 30 10.94 3.19 -5.50
N THR A 31 10.98 2.72 -6.74
CA THR A 31 12.22 2.66 -7.54
C THR A 31 12.13 3.75 -8.61
N TYR A 32 13.25 4.42 -8.86
CA TYR A 32 13.34 5.50 -9.85
C TYR A 32 14.20 5.07 -11.06
N SER A 33 14.13 5.88 -12.12
CA SER A 33 14.86 5.65 -13.39
C SER A 33 16.38 5.67 -13.24
N ASP A 34 16.89 6.27 -12.17
CA ASP A 34 18.32 6.31 -11.82
C ASP A 34 18.76 5.10 -10.97
N THR A 35 17.89 4.09 -10.85
CA THR A 35 18.06 2.88 -10.02
C THR A 35 18.07 3.12 -8.51
N SER A 36 17.85 4.36 -8.07
CA SER A 36 17.66 4.65 -6.65
C SER A 36 16.31 4.10 -6.17
N SER A 37 16.26 3.76 -4.88
CA SER A 37 15.02 3.43 -4.19
C SER A 37 14.78 4.38 -3.04
N SER A 38 13.52 4.69 -2.74
CA SER A 38 13.15 5.53 -1.60
C SER A 38 11.87 5.03 -0.96
N ASN A 39 11.80 5.16 0.36
CA ASN A 39 10.56 4.93 1.08
C ASN A 39 9.59 6.07 0.77
N VAL A 40 8.44 5.70 0.23
CA VAL A 40 7.35 6.63 -0.13
C VAL A 40 6.07 6.30 0.61
N THR A 41 6.13 5.52 1.71
CA THR A 41 4.96 5.11 2.51
C THR A 41 4.05 6.29 2.86
N HIS A 42 4.64 7.44 3.21
CA HIS A 42 3.94 8.66 3.61
C HIS A 42 3.65 9.62 2.43
N SER A 43 4.01 9.21 1.22
CA SER A 43 3.90 10.02 0.00
C SER A 43 3.04 9.35 -1.09
N VAL A 44 2.61 8.12 -0.86
CA VAL A 44 1.66 7.40 -1.73
C VAL A 44 0.24 7.62 -1.24
N ALA A 45 -0.70 7.61 -2.16
CA ALA A 45 -2.12 7.49 -1.86
C ALA A 45 -2.48 6.00 -1.72
N TRP A 46 -2.85 5.59 -0.51
CA TRP A 46 -3.34 4.24 -0.23
C TRP A 46 -4.80 4.12 -0.64
N ILE A 47 -5.14 3.07 -1.39
CA ILE A 47 -6.48 2.81 -1.91
C ILE A 47 -6.87 1.39 -1.54
N SER A 48 -7.93 1.26 -0.76
CA SER A 48 -8.62 -0.01 -0.52
C SER A 48 -9.80 -0.14 -1.47
N ARG A 49 -10.02 -1.35 -2.02
CA ARG A 49 -11.19 -1.64 -2.87
C ARG A 49 -12.51 -1.54 -2.11
N ASP A 50 -12.52 -1.90 -0.83
CA ASP A 50 -13.68 -1.77 0.06
C ASP A 50 -13.27 -1.24 1.44
N ASN A 51 -13.49 0.07 1.63
CA ASN A 51 -13.23 0.76 2.89
C ASN A 51 -14.10 0.27 4.06
N ASN A 52 -15.17 -0.50 3.80
CA ASN A 52 -15.96 -1.07 4.88
C ASN A 52 -15.36 -2.39 5.42
N ILE A 53 -14.42 -3.01 4.69
CA ILE A 53 -13.70 -4.22 5.11
C ILE A 53 -12.34 -3.83 5.68
N VAL A 54 -11.57 -3.00 4.97
CA VAL A 54 -10.24 -2.54 5.40
C VAL A 54 -10.05 -1.08 5.06
N THR A 55 -9.51 -0.32 6.00
CA THR A 55 -9.08 1.07 5.83
C THR A 55 -7.56 1.17 5.92
N VAL A 56 -6.96 2.17 5.28
CA VAL A 56 -5.51 2.41 5.36
C VAL A 56 -5.28 3.89 5.58
N THR A 57 -4.42 4.25 6.53
CA THR A 57 -4.04 5.63 6.81
C THR A 57 -2.98 6.13 5.83
N SER A 58 -2.78 7.45 5.75
CA SER A 58 -1.68 8.05 4.98
C SER A 58 -0.29 7.67 5.50
N GLU A 59 -0.19 7.12 6.72
CA GLU A 59 1.04 6.60 7.30
C GLU A 59 1.33 5.15 6.87
N GLY A 60 0.47 4.57 6.02
CA GLY A 60 0.57 3.18 5.61
C GLY A 60 0.11 2.20 6.68
N VAL A 61 -0.72 2.61 7.64
CA VAL A 61 -1.28 1.70 8.64
C VAL A 61 -2.62 1.19 8.13
N LEU A 62 -2.67 -0.10 7.83
CA LEU A 62 -3.88 -0.84 7.52
C LEU A 62 -4.66 -1.12 8.79
N THR A 63 -5.98 -1.02 8.77
CA THR A 63 -6.87 -1.46 9.85
C THR A 63 -8.06 -2.24 9.29
N ALA A 64 -8.21 -3.48 9.76
CA ALA A 64 -9.34 -4.34 9.40
C ALA A 64 -10.59 -3.93 10.19
N VAL A 65 -11.67 -3.62 9.49
CA VAL A 65 -12.92 -3.10 10.06
C VAL A 65 -13.99 -4.19 10.13
N ARG A 66 -14.12 -5.00 9.07
CA ARG A 66 -15.16 -6.03 8.96
C ARG A 66 -14.60 -7.26 8.24
N GLU A 67 -15.11 -8.42 8.62
CA GLU A 67 -14.88 -9.67 7.90
C GLU A 67 -15.23 -9.54 6.40
N GLY A 68 -14.42 -10.19 5.57
CA GLY A 68 -14.53 -10.14 4.12
C GLY A 68 -13.17 -10.17 3.45
N THR A 69 -13.17 -10.09 2.12
CA THR A 69 -11.92 -10.03 1.34
C THR A 69 -11.90 -8.74 0.54
N THR A 70 -10.79 -8.03 0.59
CA THR A 70 -10.56 -6.78 -0.15
C THR A 70 -9.11 -6.75 -0.63
N ALA A 71 -8.78 -5.78 -1.47
CA ALA A 71 -7.42 -5.59 -1.97
C ALA A 71 -6.99 -4.14 -1.80
N ILE A 72 -5.69 -3.94 -1.58
CA ILE A 72 -5.08 -2.63 -1.35
C ILE A 72 -4.01 -2.37 -2.39
N THR A 73 -3.99 -1.13 -2.87
CA THR A 73 -2.98 -0.61 -3.79
C THR A 73 -2.48 0.74 -3.30
N ALA A 74 -1.27 1.11 -3.68
CA ALA A 74 -0.68 2.42 -3.43
C ALA A 74 -0.42 3.11 -4.76
N ILE A 75 -0.72 4.41 -4.85
CA ILE A 75 -0.53 5.21 -6.06
C ILE A 75 0.32 6.44 -5.75
N LYS A 76 1.32 6.71 -6.59
CA LYS A 76 2.09 7.97 -6.55
C LYS A 76 2.51 8.37 -7.95
N ASP A 77 2.37 9.65 -8.27
CA ASP A 77 2.73 10.22 -9.58
C ASP A 77 2.14 9.44 -10.78
N GLY A 78 0.95 8.84 -10.62
CA GLY A 78 0.28 8.01 -11.63
C GLY A 78 0.76 6.57 -11.73
N ILE A 79 1.79 6.17 -10.98
CA ILE A 79 2.27 4.80 -10.89
C ILE A 79 1.51 4.06 -9.78
N ILE A 80 1.00 2.88 -10.10
CA ILE A 80 0.28 1.99 -9.18
C ILE A 80 1.26 0.91 -8.70
N SER A 81 1.22 0.59 -7.41
CA SER A 81 1.99 -0.51 -6.82
C SER A 81 1.44 -1.89 -7.20
N ASN A 82 2.08 -2.95 -6.72
CA ASN A 82 1.43 -4.25 -6.64
C ASN A 82 0.17 -4.20 -5.77
N GLU A 83 -0.74 -5.13 -6.05
CA GLU A 83 -1.95 -5.38 -5.26
C GLU A 83 -1.61 -6.28 -4.06
N ALA A 84 -2.17 -5.93 -2.89
CA ALA A 84 -2.09 -6.74 -1.68
C ALA A 84 -3.50 -7.18 -1.28
N ASP A 85 -3.79 -8.47 -1.46
CA ASP A 85 -5.05 -9.07 -1.06
C ASP A 85 -5.12 -9.24 0.46
N VAL A 86 -6.26 -8.91 1.05
CA VAL A 86 -6.50 -8.97 2.48
C VAL A 86 -7.76 -9.76 2.74
N HIS A 87 -7.60 -10.84 3.48
CA HIS A 87 -8.70 -11.61 4.02
C HIS A 87 -8.90 -11.25 5.49
N VAL A 88 -10.06 -10.70 5.85
CA VAL A 88 -10.41 -10.42 7.23
C VAL A 88 -11.23 -11.58 7.79
N CYS A 89 -10.71 -12.19 8.84
CA CYS A 89 -11.27 -13.35 9.54
C CYS A 89 -11.73 -13.02 10.97
#